data_AF-R9K5A8-F1
#
_entry.id   AF-R9K5A8-F1
#
_cell.length_a   1.000
_cell.length_b   1.000
_cell.length_c   1.000
_cell.angle_alpha   90.00
_cell.angle_beta   90.00
_cell.angle_gamma   90.00
#
_symmetry.space_group_name_H-M   'P 1'
#
loop_
_entity.id
_entity.type
_entity.pdbx_description
1 polymer ?
#
loop_
_entity_poly.entity_id
_entity_poly.type
_entity_poly.pdbx_seq_one_letter_code
_entity_poly.pdbx_strand_id
1 'polypeptide(L)'
;MDGKYDKYLEGNYDAANEERQERTDKLQAERIGRLAGKMQIEQTEDLINSVLGDEELPVGDEEAVRELLHEYVSNKDEYLVDGAALTCNMAATGTYMIRNVAFGTEIKNMENPTRTYLRVSANLTEINGKPVATIKDHKKIEEEPESEQGNAKGNKSKESDTKGNELKKEKNGNIEPFKCNCLNFPDRESEYERIFKDKDCRKYGTCRQLMNLESDWENFIKSTGYLSFSRTTEKERAQGITMKSVLFCSHGGLITPVTSGQIRHYAYGDIIDKVTLERIKLLHPMIQQQTIDFIVSLQEVYPDIRIVQGLRTIEEQDALYNQGRNGNSGKKVTDAKGGSSYHNFGLAIDIGRITNNQLSYDIDWQKVEEIGNEYGFEWGGNWTSIIDKPHFQITFGYTTKELLQLYKEGKVKNGYVQIE
;
A
#
# COMPACT_ATOMS: atom_id res chain seq x y z
N MET A 1 -30.63 16.83 -12.44
CA MET A 1 -29.49 16.07 -11.89
C MET A 1 -28.25 16.78 -12.33
N ASP A 2 -27.42 17.22 -11.38
CA ASP A 2 -26.21 18.00 -11.68
C ASP A 2 -25.22 17.13 -12.45
N GLY A 3 -24.84 17.54 -13.66
CA GLY A 3 -23.81 16.93 -14.51
C GLY A 3 -22.39 17.11 -13.95
N LYS A 4 -22.23 17.09 -12.61
CA LYS A 4 -20.97 17.34 -11.91
C LYS A 4 -19.89 16.37 -12.37
N TYR A 5 -20.26 15.11 -12.63
CA TYR A 5 -19.31 14.05 -12.96
C TYR A 5 -19.14 13.83 -14.47
N ASP A 6 -19.91 14.53 -15.29
CA ASP A 6 -19.83 14.42 -16.76
C ASP A 6 -18.46 14.85 -17.26
N LYS A 7 -17.84 15.84 -16.59
CA LYS A 7 -16.48 16.34 -16.89
C LYS A 7 -15.38 15.30 -16.78
N TYR A 8 -15.65 14.16 -16.14
CA TYR A 8 -14.66 13.11 -15.93
C TYR A 8 -14.67 12.06 -17.02
N LEU A 9 -15.73 11.94 -17.82
CA LEU A 9 -15.90 10.85 -18.77
C LEU A 9 -15.25 11.16 -20.12
N GLU A 10 -14.94 10.10 -20.90
CA GLU A 10 -14.07 10.22 -22.07
C GLU A 10 -14.60 11.19 -23.13
N GLY A 11 -15.92 11.29 -23.32
CA GLY A 11 -16.55 12.28 -24.22
C GLY A 11 -16.21 12.13 -25.72
N ASN A 12 -15.25 11.27 -26.07
CA ASN A 12 -14.87 10.98 -27.44
C ASN A 12 -15.86 9.96 -28.02
N TYR A 13 -16.76 10.43 -28.85
CA TYR A 13 -17.82 9.61 -29.41
C TYR A 13 -17.56 9.20 -30.86
N ASP A 14 -17.88 7.96 -31.18
CA ASP A 14 -17.90 7.48 -32.57
C ASP A 14 -19.16 8.04 -33.25
N ALA A 15 -19.00 8.73 -34.38
CA ALA A 15 -20.12 9.33 -35.11
C ALA A 15 -21.28 8.36 -35.42
N ALA A 16 -21.00 7.06 -35.55
CA ALA A 16 -22.01 6.04 -35.81
C ALA A 16 -22.80 5.60 -34.55
N ASN A 17 -22.29 5.86 -33.34
CA ASN A 17 -22.86 5.41 -32.06
C ASN A 17 -22.98 6.54 -31.01
N GLU A 18 -22.79 7.79 -31.40
CA GLU A 18 -22.66 8.95 -30.52
C GLU A 18 -23.77 9.04 -29.47
N GLU A 19 -25.04 9.06 -29.89
CA GLU A 19 -26.20 9.14 -28.98
C GLU A 19 -26.20 8.01 -27.92
N ARG A 20 -25.79 6.80 -28.31
CA ARG A 20 -25.71 5.66 -27.39
C ARG A 20 -24.57 5.84 -26.39
N GLN A 21 -23.39 6.27 -26.85
CA GLN A 21 -22.21 6.45 -26.01
C GLN A 21 -22.42 7.62 -25.03
N GLU A 22 -22.99 8.74 -25.49
CA GLU A 22 -23.41 9.86 -24.63
C GLU A 22 -24.37 9.41 -23.53
N ARG A 23 -25.37 8.59 -23.88
CA ARG A 23 -26.32 8.05 -22.91
C ARG A 23 -25.63 7.13 -21.90
N THR A 24 -24.69 6.30 -22.35
CA THR A 24 -23.90 5.43 -21.47
C THR A 24 -23.09 6.27 -20.49
N ASP A 25 -22.36 7.28 -20.98
CA ASP A 25 -21.57 8.19 -20.15
C ASP A 25 -22.45 8.88 -19.11
N LYS A 26 -23.59 9.42 -19.50
CA LYS A 26 -24.53 10.04 -18.56
C LYS A 26 -24.98 9.09 -17.44
N LEU A 27 -25.29 7.83 -17.77
CA LEU A 27 -25.63 6.82 -16.76
C LEU A 27 -24.44 6.48 -15.85
N GLN A 28 -23.23 6.50 -16.38
CA GLN A 28 -22.02 6.32 -15.58
C GLN A 28 -21.79 7.49 -14.62
N ALA A 29 -21.94 8.73 -15.08
CA ALA A 29 -21.84 9.93 -14.25
C ALA A 29 -22.85 9.88 -13.08
N GLU A 30 -24.10 9.49 -13.35
CA GLU A 30 -25.13 9.31 -12.31
C GLU A 30 -24.77 8.19 -11.32
N ARG A 31 -24.17 7.09 -11.80
CA ARG A 31 -23.68 6.01 -10.94
C ARG A 31 -22.53 6.50 -10.05
N ILE A 32 -21.55 7.19 -10.61
CA ILE A 32 -20.41 7.77 -9.90
C ILE A 32 -20.91 8.71 -8.81
N GLY A 33 -21.85 9.60 -9.12
CA GLY A 33 -22.39 10.53 -8.14
C GLY A 33 -23.08 9.85 -6.96
N ARG A 34 -23.83 8.78 -7.20
CA ARG A 34 -24.43 7.97 -6.12
C ARG A 34 -23.37 7.27 -5.26
N LEU A 35 -22.34 6.69 -5.89
CA LEU A 35 -21.27 6.00 -5.16
C LEU A 35 -20.43 6.98 -4.33
N ALA A 36 -20.00 8.09 -4.92
CA ALA A 36 -19.26 9.13 -4.22
C ALA A 36 -20.09 9.69 -3.05
N GLY A 37 -21.39 9.94 -3.25
CA GLY A 37 -22.28 10.38 -2.17
C GLY A 37 -22.41 9.36 -1.03
N LYS A 38 -22.48 8.06 -1.35
CA LYS A 38 -22.51 7.00 -0.33
C LYS A 38 -21.20 6.95 0.48
N MET A 39 -20.06 6.98 -0.22
CA MET A 39 -18.75 6.99 0.43
C MET A 39 -18.54 8.21 1.33
N GLN A 40 -19.08 9.37 0.93
CA GLN A 40 -19.05 10.57 1.75
C GLN A 40 -19.78 10.40 3.08
N ILE A 41 -20.95 9.76 3.05
CA ILE A 41 -21.74 9.49 4.25
C ILE A 41 -20.97 8.53 5.16
N GLU A 42 -20.53 7.39 4.62
CA GLU A 42 -19.79 6.36 5.37
C GLU A 42 -18.53 6.94 6.03
N GLN A 43 -17.70 7.69 5.29
CA GLN A 43 -16.49 8.29 5.84
C GLN A 43 -16.77 9.36 6.91
N THR A 44 -17.90 10.07 6.80
CA THR A 44 -18.31 11.06 7.81
C THR A 44 -18.77 10.36 9.08
N GLU A 45 -19.56 9.30 8.96
CA GLU A 45 -20.00 8.47 10.08
C GLU A 45 -18.82 7.80 10.79
N ASP A 46 -17.90 7.17 10.05
CA ASP A 46 -16.68 6.57 10.60
C ASP A 46 -15.84 7.60 11.37
N LEU A 47 -15.71 8.81 10.84
CA LEU A 47 -14.98 9.88 11.49
C LEU A 47 -15.66 10.31 12.79
N ILE A 48 -16.98 10.54 12.76
CA ILE A 48 -17.78 10.88 13.95
C ILE A 48 -17.60 9.80 15.03
N ASN A 49 -17.74 8.53 14.66
CA ASN A 49 -17.56 7.40 15.57
C ASN A 49 -16.13 7.34 16.13
N SER A 50 -15.12 7.64 15.32
CA SER A 50 -13.72 7.65 15.77
C SER A 50 -13.40 8.74 16.79
N VAL A 51 -14.11 9.88 16.73
CA VAL A 51 -13.89 11.01 17.65
C VAL A 51 -14.68 10.83 18.93
N LEU A 52 -15.92 10.32 18.84
CA LEU A 52 -16.84 10.25 19.97
C LEU A 52 -16.87 8.89 20.67
N GLY A 53 -16.40 7.83 20.01
CA GLY A 53 -16.52 6.47 20.52
C GLY A 53 -17.99 6.09 20.72
N ASP A 54 -18.38 5.86 21.98
CA ASP A 54 -19.74 5.51 22.39
C ASP A 54 -20.61 6.72 22.78
N GLU A 55 -20.07 7.95 22.73
CA GLU A 55 -20.81 9.15 23.10
C GLU A 55 -21.75 9.61 21.97
N GLU A 56 -23.05 9.77 22.28
CA GLU A 56 -24.01 10.33 21.34
C GLU A 56 -23.80 11.84 21.17
N LEU A 57 -23.76 12.32 19.92
CA LEU A 57 -23.77 13.76 19.63
C LEU A 57 -25.01 14.43 20.21
N PRO A 58 -24.89 15.65 20.77
CA PRO A 58 -26.04 16.49 21.03
C PRO A 58 -26.82 16.69 19.73
N VAL A 59 -28.06 16.21 19.69
CA VAL A 59 -28.92 16.28 18.50
C VAL A 59 -29.07 17.75 18.07
N GLY A 60 -28.61 18.08 16.86
CA GLY A 60 -28.93 19.34 16.18
C GLY A 60 -27.84 20.42 16.11
N ASP A 61 -26.60 20.15 16.52
CA ASP A 61 -25.48 21.11 16.36
C ASP A 61 -24.51 20.68 15.25
N GLU A 62 -24.94 20.85 13.99
CA GLU A 62 -24.15 20.52 12.80
C GLU A 62 -22.82 21.30 12.72
N GLU A 63 -22.74 22.49 13.33
CA GLU A 63 -21.55 23.35 13.28
C GLU A 63 -20.49 22.92 14.29
N ALA A 64 -20.88 22.54 15.51
CA ALA A 64 -19.96 21.95 16.48
C ALA A 64 -19.36 20.62 15.97
N VAL A 65 -20.17 19.80 15.31
CA VAL A 65 -19.71 18.58 14.62
C VAL A 65 -18.73 18.95 13.52
N ARG A 66 -19.04 19.97 12.71
CA ARG A 66 -18.15 20.43 11.63
C ARG A 66 -16.80 20.91 12.14
N GLU A 67 -16.75 21.67 13.23
CA GLU A 67 -15.51 22.18 13.83
C GLU A 67 -14.68 21.05 14.46
N LEU A 68 -15.32 20.16 15.23
CA LEU A 68 -14.69 18.97 15.82
C LEU A 68 -14.06 18.06 14.75
N LEU A 69 -14.80 17.79 13.67
CA LEU A 69 -14.32 16.99 12.54
C LEU A 69 -13.18 17.71 11.79
N HIS A 70 -13.24 19.03 11.63
CA HIS A 70 -12.20 19.80 10.94
C HIS A 70 -10.86 19.78 11.71
N GLU A 71 -10.89 19.91 13.03
CA GLU A 71 -9.67 19.83 13.88
C GLU A 71 -9.07 18.42 13.88
N TYR A 72 -9.90 17.37 13.95
CA TYR A 72 -9.43 15.98 13.94
C TYR A 72 -8.86 15.56 12.58
N VAL A 73 -9.53 15.93 11.47
CA VAL A 73 -9.07 15.70 10.09
C VAL A 73 -7.69 16.31 9.85
N SER A 74 -7.43 17.52 10.37
CA SER A 74 -6.15 18.19 10.18
C SER A 74 -4.97 17.48 10.87
N ASN A 75 -5.22 16.65 11.89
CA ASN A 75 -4.18 16.05 12.73
C ASN A 75 -3.99 14.54 12.51
N LYS A 76 -4.98 13.83 11.95
CA LYS A 76 -4.94 12.36 11.83
C LYS A 76 -5.16 11.77 10.44
N ASP A 77 -5.57 12.56 9.44
CA ASP A 77 -5.68 12.01 8.09
C ASP A 77 -4.30 11.79 7.49
N GLU A 78 -3.96 10.52 7.28
CA GLU A 78 -2.73 10.16 6.58
C GLU A 78 -2.74 10.77 5.17
N TYR A 79 -1.77 11.65 4.92
CA TYR A 79 -1.45 12.11 3.57
C TYR A 79 -0.84 10.98 2.73
N LEU A 80 -1.04 10.98 1.42
CA LEU A 80 -0.40 9.97 0.60
C LEU A 80 1.05 10.38 0.32
N VAL A 81 1.95 9.40 0.31
CA VAL A 81 3.33 9.55 -0.12
C VAL A 81 3.66 8.57 -1.25
N ASP A 82 4.86 8.70 -1.82
CA ASP A 82 5.39 7.74 -2.79
C ASP A 82 5.25 6.29 -2.27
N GLY A 83 4.73 5.42 -3.13
CA GLY A 83 4.43 4.03 -2.79
C GLY A 83 3.06 3.77 -2.19
N ALA A 84 2.20 4.79 -2.02
CA ALA A 84 0.80 4.60 -1.64
C ALA A 84 0.10 3.64 -2.61
N ALA A 85 -0.53 2.59 -2.08
CA ALA A 85 -1.30 1.64 -2.89
C ALA A 85 -2.67 2.22 -3.21
N LEU A 86 -3.11 2.13 -4.46
CA LEU A 86 -4.40 2.58 -4.95
C LEU A 86 -5.20 1.41 -5.53
N THR A 87 -6.52 1.46 -5.47
CA THR A 87 -7.44 0.50 -6.09
C THR A 87 -8.51 1.21 -6.90
N CYS A 88 -9.10 0.54 -7.90
CA CYS A 88 -10.22 1.05 -8.69
C CYS A 88 -11.46 0.18 -8.53
N ASN A 89 -12.62 0.78 -8.30
CA ASN A 89 -13.89 0.04 -8.16
C ASN A 89 -14.39 -0.62 -9.47
N MET A 90 -13.75 -0.31 -10.61
CA MET A 90 -14.02 -0.94 -11.91
C MET A 90 -12.94 -1.94 -12.30
N ALA A 91 -11.94 -2.18 -11.44
CA ALA A 91 -10.91 -3.18 -11.69
C ALA A 91 -11.47 -4.59 -11.46
N ALA A 92 -11.24 -5.47 -12.44
CA ALA A 92 -11.63 -6.86 -12.36
C ALA A 92 -10.48 -7.82 -12.67
N THR A 93 -10.53 -8.96 -11.99
CA THR A 93 -9.63 -10.08 -12.23
C THR A 93 -10.20 -11.03 -13.27
N GLY A 94 -9.35 -11.90 -13.81
CA GLY A 94 -9.74 -12.93 -14.78
C GLY A 94 -9.52 -12.53 -16.23
N THR A 95 -10.02 -13.37 -17.14
CA THR A 95 -9.75 -13.27 -18.58
C THR A 95 -11.02 -12.86 -19.32
N TYR A 96 -10.96 -11.77 -20.09
CA TYR A 96 -12.11 -11.23 -20.82
C TYR A 96 -11.99 -11.52 -22.32
N MET A 97 -13.12 -11.84 -22.95
CA MET A 97 -13.20 -12.07 -24.39
C MET A 97 -13.74 -10.81 -25.07
N ILE A 98 -12.92 -10.15 -25.88
CA ILE A 98 -13.28 -8.95 -26.63
C ILE A 98 -13.02 -9.23 -28.11
N ARG A 99 -14.07 -9.14 -28.95
CA ARG A 99 -14.02 -9.51 -30.39
C ARG A 99 -13.30 -10.86 -30.61
N ASN A 100 -13.62 -11.86 -29.79
CA ASN A 100 -13.04 -13.21 -29.78
C ASN A 100 -11.53 -13.31 -29.45
N VAL A 101 -10.94 -12.26 -28.88
CA VAL A 101 -9.56 -12.27 -28.38
C VAL A 101 -9.58 -12.25 -26.84
N ALA A 102 -8.73 -13.08 -26.22
CA ALA A 102 -8.59 -13.16 -24.77
C ALA A 102 -7.63 -12.09 -24.24
N PHE A 103 -8.06 -11.37 -23.20
CA PHE A 103 -7.28 -10.33 -22.50
C PHE A 103 -7.19 -10.62 -21.00
N GLY A 104 -6.06 -10.28 -20.38
CA GLY A 104 -5.82 -10.55 -18.97
C GLY A 104 -5.53 -12.02 -18.66
N THR A 105 -4.80 -12.72 -19.53
CA THR A 105 -4.54 -14.16 -19.37
C THR A 105 -3.62 -14.49 -18.19
N GLU A 106 -2.78 -13.55 -17.76
CA GLU A 106 -1.83 -13.75 -16.65
C GLU A 106 -2.36 -13.22 -15.30
N ILE A 107 -3.49 -12.49 -15.30
CA ILE A 107 -4.05 -11.82 -14.10
C ILE A 107 -4.37 -12.80 -12.97
N LYS A 108 -4.83 -14.01 -13.28
CA LYS A 108 -5.25 -14.99 -12.27
C LYS A 108 -4.12 -15.45 -11.35
N ASN A 109 -2.88 -15.30 -11.81
CA ASN A 109 -1.68 -15.75 -11.08
C ASN A 109 -0.87 -14.57 -10.53
N MET A 110 -1.36 -13.34 -10.67
CA MET A 110 -0.75 -12.17 -10.07
C MET A 110 -1.34 -11.93 -8.69
N GLU A 111 -0.48 -11.50 -7.77
CA GLU A 111 -0.89 -10.97 -6.49
C GLU A 111 -1.44 -9.56 -6.68
N ASN A 112 -2.61 -9.27 -6.09
CA ASN A 112 -3.23 -7.95 -6.06
C ASN A 112 -3.27 -7.19 -7.41
N PRO A 113 -3.71 -7.80 -8.53
CA PRO A 113 -3.64 -7.20 -9.86
C PRO A 113 -4.53 -5.96 -10.04
N THR A 114 -5.49 -5.76 -9.13
CA THR A 114 -6.39 -4.60 -9.08
C THR A 114 -5.81 -3.45 -8.26
N ARG A 115 -4.58 -3.59 -7.72
CA ARG A 115 -3.84 -2.51 -7.07
C ARG A 115 -2.81 -1.91 -8.03
N THR A 116 -2.56 -0.62 -7.87
CA THR A 116 -1.41 0.09 -8.46
C THR A 116 -0.76 0.96 -7.40
N TYR A 117 0.40 1.53 -7.69
CA TYR A 117 1.17 2.33 -6.74
C TYR A 117 1.37 3.75 -7.26
N LEU A 118 1.21 4.70 -6.35
CA LEU A 118 1.53 6.09 -6.59
C LEU A 118 3.04 6.28 -6.69
N ARG A 119 3.48 6.99 -7.73
CA ARG A 119 4.85 7.43 -7.96
C ARG A 119 4.90 8.94 -7.96
N VAL A 120 5.45 9.52 -6.91
CA VAL A 120 5.51 10.97 -6.74
C VAL A 120 6.75 11.50 -7.45
N SER A 121 6.63 11.83 -8.73
CA SER A 121 7.77 12.23 -9.57
C SER A 121 8.08 13.74 -9.55
N ALA A 122 7.16 14.58 -9.05
CA ALA A 122 7.18 16.03 -9.27
C ALA A 122 7.28 16.89 -7.99
N ASN A 123 7.39 16.30 -6.80
CA ASN A 123 7.29 17.06 -5.54
C ASN A 123 8.63 17.17 -4.79
N LEU A 124 9.02 18.42 -4.48
CA LEU A 124 10.20 18.78 -3.67
C LEU A 124 9.98 18.65 -2.16
N THR A 125 8.76 18.34 -1.72
CA THR A 125 8.41 18.26 -0.30
C THR A 125 8.38 16.81 0.14
N GLU A 126 9.33 16.46 1.00
CA GLU A 126 9.41 15.17 1.66
C GLU A 126 9.02 15.32 3.12
N ILE A 127 8.29 14.35 3.65
CA ILE A 127 8.07 14.20 5.09
C ILE A 127 8.60 12.82 5.46
N ASN A 128 9.44 12.76 6.50
CA ASN A 128 10.13 11.54 6.93
C ASN A 128 10.88 10.82 5.79
N GLY A 129 11.46 11.59 4.86
CA GLY A 129 12.23 11.07 3.72
C GLY A 129 11.39 10.44 2.60
N LYS A 130 10.06 10.62 2.60
CA LYS A 130 9.18 10.19 1.51
C LYS A 130 8.54 11.39 0.81
N PRO A 131 8.53 11.45 -0.54
CA PRO A 131 7.86 12.51 -1.28
C PRO A 131 6.34 12.51 -1.05
N VAL A 132 5.78 13.66 -0.74
CA VAL A 132 4.33 13.82 -0.48
C VAL A 132 3.56 13.96 -1.79
N ALA A 133 2.44 13.26 -1.89
CA ALA A 133 1.51 13.33 -3.01
C ALA A 133 0.65 14.59 -2.96
N THR A 134 0.32 15.12 -4.13
CA THR A 134 -0.47 16.33 -4.32
C THR A 134 -1.57 16.15 -5.35
N ILE A 135 -2.48 17.12 -5.42
CA ILE A 135 -3.55 17.15 -6.43
C ILE A 135 -3.02 17.14 -7.87
N LYS A 136 -1.75 17.54 -8.08
CA LYS A 136 -1.08 17.54 -9.40
C LYS A 136 -0.59 16.15 -9.82
N ASP A 137 -0.60 15.18 -8.91
CA ASP A 137 -0.18 13.81 -9.19
C ASP A 137 -1.31 13.01 -9.86
N HIS A 138 -1.58 13.33 -11.12
CA HIS A 138 -2.62 12.66 -11.93
C HIS A 138 -2.18 12.35 -13.37
N LYS A 139 -1.03 12.85 -13.87
CA LYS A 139 -0.74 12.87 -15.32
C LYS A 139 0.42 11.96 -15.79
N LYS A 140 0.18 11.30 -16.93
CA LYS A 140 1.19 10.88 -17.93
C LYS A 140 1.38 12.04 -18.92
N ILE A 141 2.58 12.60 -19.01
CA ILE A 141 2.87 13.69 -19.96
C ILE A 141 3.07 13.07 -21.34
N GLU A 142 2.14 13.30 -22.27
CA GLU A 142 2.35 13.05 -23.70
C GLU A 142 2.92 14.33 -24.34
N GLU A 143 3.92 14.19 -25.21
CA GLU A 143 4.49 15.31 -25.97
C GLU A 143 3.50 15.76 -27.04
N GLU A 144 3.39 17.07 -27.25
CA GLU A 144 2.81 17.63 -28.46
C GLU A 144 3.57 17.09 -29.68
N PRO A 145 2.88 16.80 -30.81
CA PRO A 145 3.56 16.34 -32.01
C PRO A 145 4.56 17.40 -32.48
N GLU A 146 5.83 17.03 -32.64
CA GLU A 146 6.86 17.90 -33.21
C GLU A 146 6.36 18.50 -34.52
N SER A 147 6.12 19.80 -34.52
CA SER A 147 5.82 20.55 -35.73
C SER A 147 6.98 20.41 -36.71
N GLU A 148 6.70 19.93 -37.92
CA GLU A 148 7.61 19.93 -39.06
C GLU A 148 8.21 21.32 -39.27
N GLN A 149 9.47 21.55 -38.89
CA GLN A 149 10.25 22.68 -39.39
C GLN A 149 11.73 22.31 -39.58
N GLY A 150 12.16 22.34 -40.86
CA GLY A 150 13.43 22.96 -41.21
C GLY A 150 14.60 22.05 -41.52
N ASN A 151 14.73 21.73 -42.81
CA ASN A 151 15.99 21.36 -43.47
C ASN A 151 17.19 22.22 -43.01
N ALA A 152 18.28 21.58 -42.54
CA ALA A 152 19.63 22.09 -42.72
C ALA A 152 20.67 20.95 -42.75
N LYS A 153 21.34 20.82 -43.90
CA LYS A 153 22.52 19.98 -44.12
C LYS A 153 23.71 20.46 -43.28
N GLY A 154 24.48 19.55 -42.70
CA GLY A 154 25.76 19.91 -42.08
C GLY A 154 26.55 18.76 -41.43
N ASN A 155 27.39 18.11 -42.24
CA ASN A 155 28.68 17.44 -41.96
C ASN A 155 28.91 16.49 -40.77
N LYS A 156 29.51 15.35 -41.15
CA LYS A 156 30.18 14.33 -40.32
C LYS A 156 31.43 14.88 -39.61
N SER A 157 31.62 14.46 -38.36
CA SER A 157 32.93 14.06 -37.83
C SER A 157 32.76 12.95 -36.78
N LYS A 158 33.60 11.92 -36.90
CA LYS A 158 33.75 10.80 -35.97
C LYS A 158 34.55 11.26 -34.75
N GLU A 159 34.16 10.83 -33.56
CA GLU A 159 35.10 10.55 -32.46
C GLU A 159 34.48 9.55 -31.48
N SER A 160 35.37 8.80 -30.84
CA SER A 160 35.16 7.54 -30.15
C SER A 160 34.86 7.70 -28.65
N ASP A 161 34.41 6.58 -28.09
CA ASP A 161 34.63 6.11 -26.73
C ASP A 161 33.55 6.27 -25.64
N THR A 162 33.56 5.21 -24.83
CA THR A 162 32.99 5.01 -23.49
C THR A 162 31.50 4.74 -23.31
N LYS A 163 31.24 3.46 -23.01
CA LYS A 163 30.34 2.94 -21.97
C LYS A 163 29.65 4.01 -21.12
N GLY A 164 28.37 4.19 -21.39
CA GLY A 164 27.37 4.64 -20.44
C GLY A 164 26.07 4.03 -20.91
N ASN A 165 25.63 2.96 -20.25
CA ASN A 165 24.27 2.46 -20.44
C ASN A 165 23.36 3.50 -19.77
N GLU A 166 23.14 4.63 -20.44
CA GLU A 166 22.12 5.58 -20.05
C GLU A 166 20.80 4.81 -20.12
N LEU A 167 20.28 4.45 -18.95
CA LEU A 167 18.89 4.07 -18.81
C LEU A 167 18.07 5.12 -19.55
N LYS A 168 17.45 4.73 -20.66
CA LYS A 168 16.39 5.52 -21.27
C LYS A 168 15.40 5.80 -20.15
N LYS A 169 15.31 7.06 -19.71
CA LYS A 169 14.30 7.54 -18.78
C LYS A 169 12.94 7.20 -19.39
N GLU A 170 12.31 6.12 -18.92
CA GLU A 170 10.91 5.88 -19.19
C GLU A 170 10.14 7.10 -18.66
N LYS A 171 9.39 7.75 -19.55
CA LYS A 171 8.59 8.94 -19.25
C LYS A 171 7.39 8.49 -18.40
N ASN A 172 7.58 8.45 -17.09
CA ASN A 172 6.67 7.84 -16.13
C ASN A 172 5.56 8.83 -15.70
N GLY A 173 4.30 8.46 -15.92
CA GLY A 173 3.19 9.10 -15.20
C GLY A 173 3.22 8.75 -13.71
N ASN A 174 2.51 9.53 -12.88
CA ASN A 174 2.56 9.39 -11.42
C ASN A 174 1.74 8.22 -10.87
N ILE A 175 0.95 7.55 -11.70
CA ILE A 175 0.21 6.34 -11.34
C ILE A 175 0.42 5.33 -12.47
N GLU A 176 0.97 4.16 -12.13
CA GLU A 176 1.09 3.09 -13.13
C GLU A 176 -0.31 2.57 -13.50
N PRO A 177 -0.55 2.25 -14.78
CA PRO A 177 -1.83 1.65 -15.15
C PRO A 177 -2.03 0.29 -14.48
N PHE A 178 -3.25 0.05 -13.98
CA PHE A 178 -3.60 -1.21 -13.32
C PHE A 178 -3.36 -2.41 -14.24
N LYS A 179 -2.84 -3.49 -13.65
CA LYS A 179 -2.65 -4.79 -14.32
C LYS A 179 -3.91 -5.65 -14.18
N CYS A 180 -5.05 -5.07 -14.54
CA CYS A 180 -6.36 -5.71 -14.48
C CYS A 180 -7.19 -5.46 -15.75
N ASN A 181 -8.35 -6.12 -15.84
CA ASN A 181 -9.39 -5.75 -16.81
C ASN A 181 -10.30 -4.67 -16.22
N CYS A 182 -10.91 -3.85 -17.09
CA CYS A 182 -11.99 -2.95 -16.68
C CYS A 182 -13.34 -3.67 -16.76
N LEU A 183 -14.18 -3.52 -15.74
CA LEU A 183 -15.57 -4.00 -15.74
C LEU A 183 -16.43 -3.29 -16.79
N ASN A 184 -16.13 -2.03 -17.08
CA ASN A 184 -16.73 -1.36 -18.23
C ASN A 184 -15.99 -1.86 -19.48
N PHE A 185 -16.71 -2.46 -20.42
CA PHE A 185 -16.14 -2.96 -21.66
C PHE A 185 -15.90 -1.80 -22.63
N PRO A 186 -14.87 -1.87 -23.49
CA PRO A 186 -14.68 -0.86 -24.52
C PRO A 186 -15.90 -0.81 -25.43
N ASP A 187 -16.38 0.39 -25.71
CA ASP A 187 -17.51 0.65 -26.59
C ASP A 187 -17.21 1.68 -27.69
N ARG A 188 -15.97 2.18 -27.76
CA ARG A 188 -15.47 3.11 -28.80
C ARG A 188 -14.43 2.46 -29.70
N GLU A 189 -14.39 2.79 -30.99
CA GLU A 189 -13.39 2.22 -31.91
C GLU A 189 -11.96 2.58 -31.50
N SER A 190 -11.75 3.80 -30.99
CA SER A 190 -10.44 4.24 -30.48
C SER A 190 -9.94 3.40 -29.29
N GLU A 191 -10.83 2.96 -28.39
CA GLU A 191 -10.48 2.08 -27.28
C GLU A 191 -10.06 0.70 -27.79
N TYR A 192 -10.81 0.13 -28.75
CA TYR A 192 -10.44 -1.12 -29.39
C TYR A 192 -9.06 -1.02 -30.05
N GLU A 193 -8.78 0.05 -30.79
CA GLU A 193 -7.48 0.27 -31.41
C GLU A 193 -6.34 0.30 -30.39
N ARG A 194 -6.48 1.07 -29.30
CA ARG A 194 -5.49 1.16 -28.22
C ARG A 194 -5.23 -0.21 -27.58
N ILE A 195 -6.29 -0.92 -27.20
CA ILE A 195 -6.21 -2.24 -26.55
C ILE A 195 -5.55 -3.27 -27.46
N PHE A 196 -5.92 -3.32 -28.74
CA PHE A 196 -5.42 -4.34 -29.66
C PHE A 196 -3.98 -4.08 -30.11
N LYS A 197 -3.55 -2.80 -30.13
CA LYS A 197 -2.17 -2.40 -30.43
C LYS A 197 -1.21 -2.74 -29.28
N ASP A 198 -1.68 -2.69 -28.04
CA ASP A 198 -0.87 -3.01 -26.87
C ASP A 198 -0.85 -4.52 -26.58
N LYS A 199 0.28 -5.16 -26.90
CA LYS A 199 0.47 -6.60 -26.70
C LYS A 199 0.33 -7.03 -25.25
N ASP A 200 0.65 -6.14 -24.31
CA ASP A 200 0.58 -6.46 -22.90
C ASP A 200 -0.86 -6.46 -22.37
N CYS A 201 -1.82 -5.82 -23.06
CA CYS A 201 -3.23 -5.95 -22.69
C CYS A 201 -3.67 -7.41 -22.69
N ARG A 202 -3.12 -8.23 -23.59
CA ARG A 202 -3.42 -9.67 -23.64
C ARG A 202 -3.03 -10.37 -22.35
N LYS A 203 -1.92 -9.95 -21.74
CA LYS A 203 -1.38 -10.53 -20.51
C LYS A 203 -2.00 -9.93 -19.26
N TYR A 204 -1.96 -8.60 -19.16
CA TYR A 204 -2.22 -7.83 -17.95
C TYR A 204 -3.56 -7.10 -17.95
N GLY A 205 -4.37 -7.29 -18.98
CA GLY A 205 -5.75 -6.78 -19.05
C GLY A 205 -5.88 -5.41 -19.67
N THR A 206 -7.12 -4.95 -19.81
CA THR A 206 -7.48 -3.76 -20.60
C THR A 206 -7.36 -2.42 -19.87
N CYS A 207 -7.37 -2.41 -18.53
CA CYS A 207 -7.31 -1.15 -17.77
C CYS A 207 -6.09 -0.31 -18.15
N ARG A 208 -4.99 -0.94 -18.54
CA ARG A 208 -3.78 -0.20 -18.96
C ARG A 208 -3.95 0.72 -20.18
N GLN A 209 -4.97 0.48 -21.02
CA GLN A 209 -5.29 1.32 -22.17
C GLN A 209 -6.62 2.09 -22.02
N LEU A 210 -7.49 1.65 -21.11
CA LEU A 210 -8.75 2.30 -20.79
C LEU A 210 -8.65 3.30 -19.65
N MET A 211 -7.64 3.17 -18.80
CA MET A 211 -7.42 4.12 -17.71
C MET A 211 -6.89 5.42 -18.29
N ASN A 212 -7.70 6.48 -18.16
CA ASN A 212 -7.30 7.84 -18.46
C ASN A 212 -7.65 8.75 -17.27
N LEU A 213 -6.66 9.54 -16.84
CA LEU A 213 -6.65 10.32 -15.60
C LEU A 213 -6.38 11.81 -15.90
N GLU A 214 -7.09 12.36 -16.87
CA GLU A 214 -6.95 13.76 -17.32
C GLU A 214 -7.42 14.81 -16.29
N SER A 215 -7.98 14.36 -15.17
CA SER A 215 -8.69 15.19 -14.21
C SER A 215 -8.08 15.15 -12.82
N ASP A 216 -8.18 16.26 -12.09
CA ASP A 216 -7.67 16.40 -10.73
C ASP A 216 -8.36 15.46 -9.72
N TRP A 217 -7.66 15.20 -8.61
CA TRP A 217 -8.22 14.59 -7.40
C TRP A 217 -9.37 15.44 -6.83
N GLU A 218 -10.35 14.78 -6.18
CA GLU A 218 -11.31 15.42 -5.27
C GLU A 218 -11.20 14.82 -3.86
N ASN A 219 -11.50 15.59 -2.81
CA ASN A 219 -11.74 15.04 -1.47
C ASN A 219 -13.20 14.62 -1.34
N PHE A 220 -13.46 13.48 -0.67
CA PHE A 220 -14.83 13.08 -0.38
C PHE A 220 -15.50 14.06 0.59
N ILE A 221 -14.85 14.48 1.67
CA ILE A 221 -15.44 15.40 2.63
C ILE A 221 -15.45 16.82 2.04
N LYS A 222 -16.61 17.29 1.56
CA LYS A 222 -16.76 18.58 0.85
C LYS A 222 -16.32 19.82 1.66
N SER A 223 -16.23 19.70 2.98
CA SER A 223 -15.81 20.78 3.89
C SER A 223 -14.32 20.76 4.25
N THR A 224 -13.55 19.76 3.79
CA THR A 224 -12.12 19.68 4.11
C THR A 224 -11.26 20.11 2.93
N GLY A 225 -10.41 21.11 3.18
CA GLY A 225 -9.35 21.48 2.25
C GLY A 225 -8.30 20.36 2.17
N TYR A 226 -7.52 20.35 1.08
CA TYR A 226 -6.31 19.55 1.00
C TYR A 226 -5.31 19.94 2.10
N LEU A 227 -4.55 18.97 2.60
CA LEU A 227 -3.49 19.25 3.57
C LEU A 227 -2.45 20.17 2.92
N SER A 228 -2.06 21.22 3.63
CA SER A 228 -1.20 22.26 3.07
C SER A 228 0.22 22.12 3.61
N PHE A 229 1.17 21.79 2.74
CA PHE A 229 2.57 21.56 3.12
C PHE A 229 3.45 22.72 2.66
N SER A 230 4.39 23.13 3.53
CA SER A 230 5.38 24.15 3.19
C SER A 230 6.41 23.56 2.21
N ARG A 231 6.57 24.14 1.01
CA ARG A 231 7.69 23.80 0.13
C ARG A 231 8.99 24.36 0.70
N THR A 232 10.06 23.57 0.64
CA THR A 232 11.40 23.94 1.14
C THR A 232 12.06 25.06 0.33
N THR A 233 11.62 25.30 -0.90
CA THR A 233 12.29 26.21 -1.85
C THR A 233 11.42 27.32 -2.44
N GLU A 234 10.11 27.35 -2.19
CA GLU A 234 9.19 28.35 -2.77
C GLU A 234 8.23 28.91 -1.71
N LYS A 235 7.79 30.16 -1.90
CA LYS A 235 6.76 30.83 -1.06
C LYS A 235 5.35 30.24 -1.23
N GLU A 236 5.18 29.18 -2.03
CA GLU A 236 3.89 28.54 -2.31
C GLU A 236 3.70 27.25 -1.49
N ARG A 237 2.48 27.04 -0.96
CA ARG A 237 2.12 25.83 -0.21
C ARG A 237 1.58 24.76 -1.17
N ALA A 238 2.05 23.52 -1.03
CA ALA A 238 1.54 22.40 -1.81
C ALA A 238 0.26 21.84 -1.18
N GLN A 239 -0.75 21.55 -2.00
CA GLN A 239 -2.00 20.89 -1.59
C GLN A 239 -1.86 19.38 -1.74
N GLY A 240 -1.63 18.70 -0.62
CA GLY A 240 -1.47 17.25 -0.58
C GLY A 240 -2.78 16.49 -0.42
N ILE A 241 -2.80 15.29 -0.99
CA ILE A 241 -3.93 14.36 -0.96
C ILE A 241 -3.81 13.39 0.21
N THR A 242 -4.93 12.81 0.63
CA THR A 242 -5.04 11.94 1.81
C THR A 242 -5.71 10.61 1.47
N MET A 243 -5.81 9.73 2.47
CA MET A 243 -6.62 8.50 2.39
C MET A 243 -8.09 8.74 2.02
N LYS A 244 -8.60 9.98 2.14
CA LYS A 244 -9.98 10.38 1.78
C LYS A 244 -10.07 11.10 0.43
N SER A 245 -8.98 11.16 -0.31
CA SER A 245 -8.97 11.69 -1.68
C SER A 245 -9.35 10.59 -2.68
N VAL A 246 -10.03 10.99 -3.76
CA VAL A 246 -10.45 10.11 -4.85
C VAL A 246 -10.03 10.68 -6.19
N LEU A 247 -9.64 9.79 -7.09
CA LEU A 247 -9.34 10.12 -8.47
C LEU A 247 -10.36 9.45 -9.38
N PHE A 248 -10.87 10.19 -10.36
CA PHE A 248 -11.84 9.69 -11.31
C PHE A 248 -11.13 9.22 -12.57
N CYS A 249 -11.52 8.05 -13.06
CA CYS A 249 -11.09 7.50 -14.33
C CYS A 249 -12.20 7.73 -15.37
N SER A 250 -11.81 8.15 -16.57
CA SER A 250 -12.77 8.47 -17.63
C SER A 250 -13.61 7.31 -18.14
N HIS A 251 -13.17 6.08 -17.83
CA HIS A 251 -13.91 4.86 -18.12
C HIS A 251 -14.87 4.44 -16.98
N GLY A 252 -15.23 5.39 -16.12
CA GLY A 252 -16.26 5.25 -15.08
C GLY A 252 -15.75 4.74 -13.72
N GLY A 253 -14.44 4.75 -13.50
CA GLY A 253 -13.79 4.23 -12.31
C GLY A 253 -13.58 5.27 -11.21
N LEU A 254 -13.79 4.85 -9.96
CA LEU A 254 -13.35 5.57 -8.75
C LEU A 254 -12.08 4.91 -8.25
N ILE A 255 -10.98 5.66 -8.27
CA ILE A 255 -9.67 5.24 -7.76
C ILE A 255 -9.50 5.81 -6.36
N THR A 256 -9.22 4.93 -5.40
CA THR A 256 -9.18 5.25 -3.97
C THR A 256 -7.90 4.69 -3.34
N PRO A 257 -7.33 5.36 -2.33
CA PRO A 257 -6.20 4.84 -1.58
C PRO A 257 -6.56 3.59 -0.79
N VAL A 258 -5.65 2.63 -0.79
CA VAL A 258 -5.66 1.43 0.06
C VAL A 258 -4.67 1.60 1.21
N THR A 259 -3.50 2.18 0.93
CA THR A 259 -2.50 2.57 1.93
C THR A 259 -2.04 3.99 1.66
N SER A 260 -1.57 4.69 2.70
CA SER A 260 -0.99 6.02 2.53
C SER A 260 0.43 6.00 1.98
N GLY A 261 1.08 4.82 2.01
CA GLY A 261 2.51 4.69 1.77
C GLY A 261 3.37 5.18 2.93
N GLN A 262 2.78 5.75 4.00
CA GLN A 262 3.53 6.15 5.18
C GLN A 262 3.85 4.93 6.05
N ILE A 263 5.06 4.87 6.59
CA ILE A 263 5.38 3.95 7.69
C ILE A 263 5.08 4.74 8.96
N ARG A 264 4.09 4.29 9.74
CA ARG A 264 3.80 4.92 11.03
C ARG A 264 4.89 4.54 12.03
N HIS A 265 5.49 5.53 12.67
CA HIS A 265 6.42 5.31 13.77
C HIS A 265 5.72 5.63 15.09
N TYR A 266 5.53 4.59 15.90
CA TYR A 266 4.87 4.66 17.19
C TYR A 266 5.91 4.66 18.31
N ALA A 267 5.55 5.23 19.45
CA ALA A 267 6.39 5.23 20.62
C ALA A 267 6.16 3.97 21.45
N TYR A 268 7.13 3.63 22.30
CA TYR A 268 6.95 2.58 23.32
C TYR A 268 5.73 2.79 24.23
N GLY A 269 5.28 4.04 24.40
CA GLY A 269 4.10 4.38 25.20
C GLY A 269 2.78 3.93 24.57
N ASP A 270 2.78 3.64 23.28
CA ASP A 270 1.58 3.19 22.55
C ASP A 270 1.32 1.69 22.74
N ILE A 271 2.31 0.93 23.23
CA ILE A 271 2.16 -0.49 23.56
C ILE A 271 1.42 -0.64 24.89
N ILE A 272 0.14 -1.03 24.80
CA ILE A 272 -0.73 -1.24 25.96
C ILE A 272 -0.31 -2.48 26.79
N ASP A 273 0.09 -3.57 26.14
CA ASP A 273 0.43 -4.83 26.81
C ASP A 273 1.86 -4.82 27.37
N LYS A 274 1.98 -4.82 28.70
CA LYS A 274 3.28 -4.78 29.40
C LYS A 274 4.19 -5.96 29.03
N VAL A 275 3.62 -7.16 28.83
CA VAL A 275 4.42 -8.35 28.49
C VAL A 275 5.06 -8.20 27.12
N THR A 276 4.28 -7.72 26.16
CA THR A 276 4.76 -7.34 24.82
C THR A 276 5.86 -6.29 24.92
N LEU A 277 5.63 -5.21 25.66
CA LEU A 277 6.61 -4.13 25.83
C LEU A 277 7.97 -4.65 26.34
N GLU A 278 7.96 -5.47 27.39
CA GLU A 278 9.19 -6.05 27.95
C GLU A 278 9.89 -7.00 26.97
N ARG A 279 9.13 -7.74 26.16
CA ARG A 279 9.71 -8.61 25.12
C ARG A 279 10.35 -7.81 23.99
N ILE A 280 9.74 -6.70 23.56
CA ILE A 280 10.30 -5.81 22.53
C ILE A 280 11.65 -5.25 22.97
N LYS A 281 11.78 -4.82 24.24
CA LYS A 281 13.04 -4.27 24.78
C LYS A 281 14.21 -5.25 24.72
N LEU A 282 13.94 -6.55 24.68
CA LEU A 282 14.95 -7.62 24.58
C LEU A 282 15.25 -8.03 23.13
N LEU A 283 14.52 -7.53 22.14
CA LEU A 283 14.81 -7.80 20.75
C LEU A 283 16.08 -7.06 20.30
N HIS A 284 16.64 -7.50 19.18
CA HIS A 284 17.75 -6.82 18.55
C HIS A 284 17.37 -5.36 18.26
N PRO A 285 18.21 -4.35 18.63
CA PRO A 285 17.87 -2.94 18.48
C PRO A 285 17.40 -2.55 17.07
N MET A 286 17.93 -3.19 16.03
CA MET A 286 17.56 -2.94 14.63
C MET A 286 16.13 -3.34 14.26
N ILE A 287 15.42 -4.12 15.08
CA ILE A 287 14.03 -4.54 14.81
C ILE A 287 13.04 -3.99 15.84
N GLN A 288 13.51 -3.31 16.89
CA GLN A 288 12.65 -2.86 17.99
C GLN A 288 11.57 -1.90 17.49
N GLN A 289 11.96 -0.87 16.72
CA GLN A 289 11.02 0.12 16.21
C GLN A 289 9.99 -0.51 15.27
N GLN A 290 10.44 -1.34 14.32
CA GLN A 290 9.55 -2.05 13.40
C GLN A 290 8.59 -2.96 14.15
N THR A 291 9.05 -3.60 15.24
CA THR A 291 8.19 -4.43 16.09
C THR A 291 7.14 -3.58 16.83
N ILE A 292 7.51 -2.41 17.35
CA ILE A 292 6.54 -1.48 17.97
C ILE A 292 5.49 -1.11 16.92
N ASP A 293 5.94 -0.69 15.75
CA ASP A 293 5.05 -0.19 14.71
C ASP A 293 4.09 -1.27 14.21
N PHE A 294 4.61 -2.48 14.03
CA PHE A 294 3.82 -3.66 13.69
C PHE A 294 2.78 -3.99 14.75
N ILE A 295 3.18 -4.06 16.02
CA ILE A 295 2.26 -4.46 17.09
C ILE A 295 1.19 -3.40 17.35
N VAL A 296 1.54 -2.11 17.37
CA VAL A 296 0.55 -1.05 17.57
C VAL A 296 -0.46 -1.04 16.43
N SER A 297 -0.02 -1.25 15.19
CA SER A 297 -0.93 -1.38 14.04
C SER A 297 -1.84 -2.61 14.16
N LEU A 298 -1.33 -3.74 14.67
CA LEU A 298 -2.16 -4.90 14.96
C LEU A 298 -3.16 -4.64 16.09
N GLN A 299 -2.83 -3.80 17.08
CA GLN A 299 -3.72 -3.48 18.20
C GLN A 299 -4.97 -2.70 17.77
N GLU A 300 -4.94 -2.00 16.63
CA GLU A 300 -6.13 -1.36 16.06
C GLU A 300 -7.19 -2.39 15.61
N VAL A 301 -6.76 -3.59 15.22
CA VAL A 301 -7.64 -4.68 14.76
C VAL A 301 -7.88 -5.73 15.85
N TYR A 302 -6.82 -6.02 16.62
CA TYR A 302 -6.77 -7.00 17.68
C TYR A 302 -6.24 -6.35 18.97
N PRO A 303 -7.08 -5.63 19.73
CA PRO A 303 -6.64 -4.94 20.94
C PRO A 303 -5.99 -5.87 21.99
N ASP A 304 -6.29 -7.17 21.92
CA ASP A 304 -5.77 -8.23 22.79
C ASP A 304 -4.55 -8.99 22.23
N ILE A 305 -3.93 -8.50 21.15
CA ILE A 305 -2.71 -9.09 20.59
C ILE A 305 -1.54 -8.97 21.58
N ARG A 306 -0.71 -10.01 21.62
CA ARG A 306 0.50 -10.07 22.45
C ARG A 306 1.62 -10.76 21.68
N ILE A 307 2.85 -10.24 21.83
CA ILE A 307 4.05 -11.02 21.51
C ILE A 307 4.16 -12.13 22.54
N VAL A 308 3.95 -13.39 22.15
CA VAL A 308 4.00 -14.57 23.03
C VAL A 308 5.43 -15.10 23.23
N GLN A 309 6.32 -14.87 22.27
CA GLN A 309 7.76 -15.15 22.35
C GLN A 309 8.55 -14.06 21.61
N GLY A 310 9.73 -13.70 22.12
CA GLY A 310 10.65 -12.75 21.50
C GLY A 310 12.06 -13.34 21.47
N LEU A 311 13.03 -12.66 22.08
CA LEU A 311 14.35 -13.25 22.32
C LEU A 311 14.24 -14.53 23.16
N ARG A 312 14.96 -15.57 22.73
CA ARG A 312 15.16 -16.82 23.49
C ARG A 312 16.63 -17.20 23.37
N THR A 313 17.37 -17.28 24.47
CA THR A 313 18.81 -17.51 24.42
C THR A 313 19.16 -18.87 23.78
N ILE A 314 20.41 -19.04 23.36
CA ILE A 314 20.88 -20.31 22.77
C ILE A 314 20.72 -21.45 23.78
N GLU A 315 21.03 -21.19 25.05
CA GLU A 315 20.91 -22.15 26.15
C GLU A 315 19.44 -22.51 26.42
N GLU A 316 18.54 -21.52 26.43
CA GLU A 316 17.10 -21.75 26.56
C GLU A 316 16.55 -22.59 25.39
N GLN A 317 17.01 -22.32 24.17
CA GLN A 317 16.61 -23.07 22.99
C GLN A 317 17.13 -24.50 23.03
N ASP A 318 18.37 -24.74 23.47
CA ASP A 318 18.90 -26.09 23.66
C ASP A 318 18.10 -26.86 24.73
N ALA A 319 17.66 -26.20 25.81
CA ALA A 319 16.78 -26.81 26.80
C ALA A 319 15.43 -27.22 26.19
N LEU A 320 14.79 -26.36 25.39
CA LEU A 320 13.54 -26.68 24.67
C LEU A 320 13.74 -27.79 23.63
N TYR A 321 14.85 -27.78 22.90
CA TYR A 321 15.17 -28.84 21.95
C TYR A 321 15.33 -30.19 22.66
N ASN A 322 15.93 -30.21 23.86
CA ASN A 322 16.10 -31.44 24.62
C ASN A 322 14.80 -31.97 25.24
N GLN A 323 13.73 -31.16 25.35
CA GLN A 323 12.43 -31.59 25.87
C GLN A 323 11.79 -32.67 24.99
N GLY A 324 11.29 -33.75 25.61
CA GLY A 324 10.70 -34.88 24.90
C GLY A 324 11.69 -35.69 24.03
N ARG A 325 13.00 -35.44 24.17
CA ARG A 325 14.09 -36.14 23.48
C ARG A 325 15.06 -36.76 24.51
N ASN A 326 15.83 -37.76 24.09
CA ASN A 326 16.93 -38.34 24.89
C ASN A 326 16.54 -38.78 26.32
N GLY A 327 15.30 -39.26 26.51
CA GLY A 327 14.79 -39.67 27.81
C GLY A 327 14.23 -38.55 28.69
N ASN A 328 14.22 -37.30 28.22
CA ASN A 328 13.62 -36.17 28.93
C ASN A 328 12.09 -36.15 28.79
N SER A 329 11.40 -35.75 29.86
CA SER A 329 9.94 -35.65 29.89
C SER A 329 9.40 -34.43 29.12
N GLY A 330 8.11 -34.45 28.79
CA GLY A 330 7.40 -33.35 28.12
C GLY A 330 7.16 -33.56 26.62
N LYS A 331 6.30 -32.72 26.04
CA LYS A 331 6.04 -32.70 24.59
C LYS A 331 7.19 -32.00 23.88
N LYS A 332 7.57 -32.48 22.71
CA LYS A 332 8.48 -31.79 21.79
C LYS A 332 7.81 -30.50 21.31
N VAL A 333 8.42 -29.35 21.60
CA VAL A 333 7.88 -28.01 21.27
C VAL A 333 8.67 -27.29 20.17
N THR A 334 9.83 -27.80 19.78
CA THR A 334 10.66 -27.22 18.70
C THR A 334 11.52 -28.29 18.04
N ASP A 335 11.86 -28.06 16.77
CA ASP A 335 12.86 -28.83 16.01
C ASP A 335 14.21 -28.12 15.86
N ALA A 336 14.29 -26.85 16.24
CA ALA A 336 15.51 -26.05 16.15
C ALA A 336 16.41 -26.29 17.39
N LYS A 337 17.71 -26.55 17.16
CA LYS A 337 18.75 -26.51 18.20
C LYS A 337 19.10 -25.06 18.55
N GLY A 338 19.80 -24.86 19.67
CA GLY A 338 20.37 -23.55 20.01
C GLY A 338 21.18 -22.96 18.86
N GLY A 339 20.91 -21.71 18.52
CA GLY A 339 21.55 -20.98 17.43
C GLY A 339 21.01 -21.31 16.04
N SER A 340 19.91 -22.06 15.92
CA SER A 340 19.26 -22.36 14.63
C SER A 340 17.89 -21.71 14.46
N SER A 341 17.52 -20.79 15.36
CA SER A 341 16.31 -19.97 15.27
C SER A 341 16.67 -18.48 15.33
N TYR A 342 15.93 -17.63 14.61
CA TYR A 342 16.08 -16.18 14.69
C TYR A 342 15.68 -15.60 16.06
N HIS A 343 14.87 -16.32 16.84
CA HIS A 343 14.64 -15.99 18.25
C HIS A 343 15.94 -15.98 19.05
N ASN A 344 16.96 -16.76 18.68
CA ASN A 344 18.25 -16.79 19.37
C ASN A 344 19.10 -15.53 19.19
N PHE A 345 18.73 -14.71 18.22
CA PHE A 345 19.42 -13.47 17.90
C PHE A 345 18.54 -12.24 18.13
N GLY A 346 17.35 -12.43 18.72
CA GLY A 346 16.39 -11.34 18.96
C GLY A 346 15.81 -10.77 17.66
N LEU A 347 15.76 -11.56 16.59
CA LEU A 347 15.32 -11.15 15.24
C LEU A 347 13.96 -11.72 14.83
N ALA A 348 13.26 -12.38 15.77
CA ALA A 348 11.95 -12.95 15.54
C ALA A 348 11.04 -12.80 16.74
N ILE A 349 9.74 -12.79 16.46
CA ILE A 349 8.66 -12.75 17.43
C ILE A 349 7.60 -13.79 17.05
N ASP A 350 6.97 -14.37 18.07
CA ASP A 350 5.73 -15.10 17.91
C ASP A 350 4.60 -14.25 18.47
N ILE A 351 3.46 -14.19 17.80
CA ILE A 351 2.29 -13.44 18.27
C ILE A 351 1.08 -14.34 18.51
N GLY A 352 0.19 -13.90 19.40
CA GLY A 352 -1.10 -14.53 19.65
C GLY A 352 -2.03 -13.61 20.41
N ARG A 353 -3.32 -13.94 20.47
CA ARG A 353 -4.33 -13.13 21.16
C ARG A 353 -4.54 -13.63 22.59
N ILE A 354 -4.79 -12.72 23.52
CA ILE A 354 -5.09 -13.05 24.92
C ILE A 354 -6.55 -12.77 25.20
N THR A 355 -7.39 -13.76 24.92
CA THR A 355 -8.84 -13.68 25.11
C THR A 355 -9.23 -14.40 26.40
N ASN A 356 -9.95 -13.74 27.32
CA ASN A 356 -10.34 -14.30 28.62
C ASN A 356 -9.16 -14.88 29.42
N ASN A 357 -8.02 -14.19 29.43
CA ASN A 357 -6.76 -14.64 30.05
C ASN A 357 -6.19 -15.96 29.49
N GLN A 358 -6.63 -16.39 28.30
CA GLN A 358 -6.11 -17.56 27.61
C GLN A 358 -5.51 -17.18 26.27
N LEU A 359 -4.46 -17.91 25.88
CA LEU A 359 -3.84 -17.74 24.57
C LEU A 359 -4.74 -18.35 23.49
N SER A 360 -5.09 -17.54 22.50
CA SER A 360 -5.86 -17.91 21.31
C SER A 360 -5.06 -17.61 20.04
N TYR A 361 -5.19 -18.49 19.06
CA TYR A 361 -4.66 -18.31 17.71
C TYR A 361 -5.79 -18.15 16.68
N ASP A 362 -6.99 -17.80 17.16
CA ASP A 362 -8.12 -17.39 16.33
C ASP A 362 -7.90 -15.96 15.81
N ILE A 363 -7.13 -15.90 14.73
CA ILE A 363 -6.58 -14.70 14.10
C ILE A 363 -6.77 -14.85 12.60
N ASP A 364 -7.24 -13.79 11.93
CA ASP A 364 -7.13 -13.68 10.47
C ASP A 364 -5.67 -13.42 10.11
N TRP A 365 -4.96 -14.50 9.86
CA TRP A 365 -3.54 -14.47 9.58
C TRP A 365 -3.18 -13.78 8.26
N GLN A 366 -4.07 -13.74 7.27
CA GLN A 366 -3.83 -13.00 6.03
C GLN A 366 -3.79 -11.51 6.32
N LYS A 367 -4.68 -11.03 7.19
CA LYS A 367 -4.67 -9.62 7.61
C LYS A 367 -3.40 -9.28 8.39
N VAL A 368 -2.95 -10.17 9.27
CA VAL A 368 -1.71 -9.97 10.03
C VAL A 368 -0.48 -9.96 9.10
N GLU A 369 -0.45 -10.85 8.11
CA GLU A 369 0.60 -10.88 7.09
C GLU A 369 0.68 -9.55 6.34
N GLU A 370 -0.46 -9.03 5.84
CA GLU A 370 -0.51 -7.74 5.14
C GLU A 370 0.16 -6.63 5.98
N ILE A 371 -0.20 -6.52 7.26
CA ILE A 371 0.35 -5.50 8.16
C ILE A 371 1.83 -5.78 8.48
N GLY A 372 2.22 -7.04 8.71
CA GLY A 372 3.61 -7.42 8.99
C GLY A 372 4.55 -7.10 7.83
N ASN A 373 4.09 -7.32 6.59
CA ASN A 373 4.83 -7.01 5.37
C ASN A 373 5.10 -5.50 5.22
N GLU A 374 4.17 -4.64 5.65
CA GLU A 374 4.37 -3.17 5.65
C GLU A 374 5.56 -2.73 6.52
N TYR A 375 5.85 -3.49 7.59
CA TYR A 375 6.97 -3.24 8.50
C TYR A 375 8.20 -4.12 8.24
N GLY A 376 8.21 -4.84 7.11
CA GLY A 376 9.36 -5.61 6.63
C GLY A 376 9.55 -6.98 7.29
N PHE A 377 8.53 -7.50 7.97
CA PHE A 377 8.58 -8.86 8.52
C PHE A 377 8.33 -9.91 7.44
N GLU A 378 9.13 -10.97 7.47
CA GLU A 378 8.82 -12.23 6.82
C GLU A 378 7.89 -13.05 7.72
N TRP A 379 6.78 -13.53 7.17
CA TRP A 379 5.80 -14.33 7.90
C TRP A 379 6.01 -15.85 7.74
N GLY A 380 6.07 -16.57 8.86
CA GLY A 380 6.26 -18.03 8.89
C GLY A 380 5.07 -18.84 8.34
N GLY A 381 3.90 -18.22 8.17
CA GLY A 381 2.76 -18.83 7.49
C GLY A 381 2.98 -19.10 6.00
N ASN A 382 3.90 -18.37 5.37
CA ASN A 382 4.23 -18.50 3.95
C ASN A 382 5.27 -19.58 3.64
N TRP A 383 5.84 -20.22 4.66
CA TRP A 383 6.85 -21.25 4.46
C TRP A 383 6.26 -22.51 3.80
N THR A 384 7.01 -23.13 2.89
CA THR A 384 6.55 -24.34 2.18
C THR A 384 6.69 -25.63 3.01
N SER A 385 7.48 -25.58 4.09
CA SER A 385 7.64 -26.65 5.06
C SER A 385 7.78 -26.06 6.46
N ILE A 386 7.23 -26.74 7.47
CA ILE A 386 7.24 -26.26 8.86
C ILE A 386 6.48 -24.92 8.98
N ILE A 387 5.28 -24.85 8.39
CA ILE A 387 4.41 -23.65 8.44
C ILE A 387 4.18 -23.24 9.91
N ASP A 388 4.57 -22.02 10.25
CA ASP A 388 4.48 -21.49 11.61
C ASP A 388 3.77 -20.13 11.60
N LYS A 389 2.45 -20.16 11.73
CA LYS A 389 1.61 -18.96 11.57
C LYS A 389 1.88 -17.88 12.62
N PRO A 390 2.15 -18.19 13.90
CA PRO A 390 2.52 -17.16 14.88
C PRO A 390 3.82 -16.42 14.59
N HIS A 391 4.72 -16.96 13.78
CA HIS A 391 6.12 -16.53 13.67
C HIS A 391 6.32 -15.40 12.65
N PHE A 392 7.03 -14.35 13.05
CA PHE A 392 7.47 -13.24 12.20
C PHE A 392 8.95 -12.95 12.43
N GLN A 393 9.72 -12.68 11.37
CA GLN A 393 11.16 -12.42 11.48
C GLN A 393 11.66 -11.34 10.52
N ILE A 394 12.78 -10.69 10.89
CA ILE A 394 13.56 -9.84 10.00
C ILE A 394 14.99 -10.38 9.97
N THR A 395 15.41 -10.89 8.81
CA THR A 395 16.68 -11.64 8.69
C THR A 395 17.86 -10.77 8.33
N PHE A 396 17.62 -9.58 7.74
CA PHE A 396 18.63 -8.73 7.11
C PHE A 396 19.49 -9.48 6.07
N GLY A 397 18.95 -10.55 5.48
CA GLY A 397 19.67 -11.40 4.53
C GLY A 397 20.65 -12.41 5.17
N TYR A 398 20.78 -12.44 6.50
CA TYR A 398 21.61 -13.41 7.21
C TYR A 398 20.85 -14.70 7.49
N THR A 399 21.54 -15.82 7.34
CA THR A 399 21.06 -17.12 7.83
C THR A 399 21.38 -17.28 9.32
N THR A 400 20.61 -18.14 10.01
CA THR A 400 20.87 -18.47 11.43
C THR A 400 22.27 -19.05 11.65
N LYS A 401 22.85 -19.72 10.65
CA LYS A 401 24.24 -20.23 10.71
C LYS A 401 25.27 -19.10 10.71
N GLU A 402 25.06 -18.08 9.88
CA GLU A 402 25.95 -16.92 9.82
C GLU A 402 25.85 -16.11 11.12
N LEU A 403 24.63 -15.88 11.62
CA LEU A 403 24.41 -15.22 12.91
C LEU A 403 25.08 -15.99 14.06
N LEU A 404 24.97 -17.32 14.08
CA LEU A 404 25.65 -18.16 15.06
C LEU A 404 27.18 -18.08 14.94
N GLN A 405 27.70 -17.98 13.72
CA GLN A 405 29.13 -17.82 13.48
C GLN A 405 29.62 -16.47 14.00
N LEU A 406 28.91 -15.37 13.72
CA LEU A 406 29.22 -14.04 14.27
C LEU A 406 29.22 -14.04 15.80
N TYR A 407 28.22 -14.71 16.42
CA TYR A 407 28.16 -14.87 17.87
C TYR A 407 29.40 -15.61 18.42
N LYS A 408 29.80 -16.73 17.79
CA LYS A 408 30.97 -17.52 18.19
C LYS A 408 32.30 -16.78 17.98
N GLU A 409 32.37 -15.92 16.98
CA GLU A 409 33.52 -15.05 16.71
C GLU A 409 33.62 -13.85 17.67
N GLY A 410 32.64 -13.70 18.58
CA GLY A 410 32.60 -12.58 19.52
C GLY A 410 32.23 -11.25 18.87
N LYS A 411 31.66 -11.27 17.65
CA LYS A 411 31.11 -10.09 16.97
C LYS A 411 29.75 -9.74 17.56
N VAL A 412 29.77 -9.40 18.86
CA VAL A 412 28.59 -9.12 19.67
C VAL A 412 28.80 -7.77 20.35
N LYS A 413 27.81 -6.88 20.22
CA LYS A 413 27.78 -5.56 20.86
C LYS A 413 26.52 -5.45 21.69
N ASN A 414 26.66 -5.08 22.97
CA ASN A 414 25.55 -4.95 23.92
C ASN A 414 24.67 -6.21 24.03
N GLY A 415 25.25 -7.40 23.89
CA GLY A 415 24.52 -8.68 23.94
C GLY A 415 23.88 -9.12 22.62
N TYR A 416 24.03 -8.34 21.54
CA TYR A 416 23.46 -8.63 20.23
C TYR A 416 24.54 -8.86 19.17
N VAL A 417 24.32 -9.81 18.27
CA VAL A 417 25.21 -10.04 17.12
C VAL A 417 25.29 -8.79 16.25
N GLN A 418 26.48 -8.44 15.76
CA GLN A 418 26.65 -7.28 14.90
C GLN A 418 26.18 -7.60 13.47
N ILE A 419 25.14 -6.90 13.04
CA ILE A 419 24.55 -6.99 11.70
C ILE A 419 24.91 -5.70 10.97
N GLU A 420 25.40 -5.80 9.73
CA GLU A 420 25.90 -4.67 8.92
C GLU A 420 24.86 -4.09 7.96
#